data_AF-A0A2T7PG96-F1
#
_entry.id   AF-A0A2T7PG96-F1
#
_cell.length_a   1.000
_cell.length_b   1.000
_cell.length_c   1.000
_cell.angle_alpha   90.00
_cell.angle_beta   90.00
_cell.angle_gamma   90.00
#
_symmetry.space_group_name_H-M   'P 1'
#
loop_
_entity.id
_entity.type
_entity.pdbx_description
1 polymer ?
#
loop_
_entity_poly.entity_id
_entity_poly.type
_entity_poly.pdbx_seq_one_letter_code
_entity_poly.pdbx_strand_id
1 'polypeptide(L)'
;MPMVFGQDQSPEDSDSDEEEENITSVEFLPGESTSVVLPPHQRCAAHTLNLVASKDSEAALQDGAFRTASRSLFAKAQAVWNKQSRVVSAAESIQEATGRQMIIPNQTRWNSTYDAVQCLQDLTAEQLTKLADALASQGLPPETSSS
;
A
#
# COMPACT_ATOMS: atom_id res chain seq x y z
N MET A 1 -24.73 28.29 -25.31
CA MET A 1 -24.98 28.13 -23.87
C MET A 1 -23.70 27.63 -23.23
N PRO A 2 -23.10 28.36 -22.28
CA PRO A 2 -21.89 27.92 -21.59
C PRO A 2 -22.26 26.97 -20.45
N MET A 3 -21.59 25.82 -20.36
CA MET A 3 -21.63 24.97 -19.17
C MET A 3 -20.70 25.56 -18.11
N VAL A 4 -21.27 25.91 -16.96
CA VAL A 4 -20.55 26.27 -15.74
C VAL A 4 -20.03 24.97 -15.11
N PHE A 5 -18.71 24.81 -15.04
CA PHE A 5 -18.05 23.87 -14.13
C PHE A 5 -17.93 24.53 -12.76
N GLY A 6 -18.62 23.98 -11.76
CA GLY A 6 -18.65 24.50 -10.40
C GLY A 6 -18.72 23.40 -9.35
N GLN A 7 -17.63 23.32 -8.59
CA GLN A 7 -17.42 22.71 -7.27
C GLN A 7 -17.49 21.17 -7.09
N ASP A 8 -16.27 20.63 -7.08
CA ASP A 8 -15.74 19.58 -6.19
C ASP A 8 -16.43 19.58 -4.81
N GLN A 9 -17.14 18.48 -4.50
CA GLN A 9 -17.56 18.15 -3.14
C GLN A 9 -16.69 17.00 -2.67
N SER A 10 -15.76 17.34 -1.78
CA SER A 10 -15.07 16.41 -0.89
C SER A 10 -16.10 15.65 -0.05
N PRO A 11 -16.03 14.30 0.05
CA PRO A 11 -16.75 13.62 1.09
C PRO A 11 -15.95 13.76 2.40
N GLU A 12 -16.52 14.55 3.28
CA GLU A 12 -16.25 14.61 4.71
C GLU A 12 -16.53 13.24 5.35
N ASP A 13 -15.46 12.51 5.72
CA ASP A 13 -15.52 11.28 6.53
C ASP A 13 -15.91 11.64 7.97
N SER A 14 -17.20 11.60 8.26
CA SER A 14 -17.74 11.68 9.62
C SER A 14 -17.73 10.28 10.24
N ASP A 15 -16.75 10.01 11.10
CA ASP A 15 -16.65 8.80 11.93
C ASP A 15 -17.70 8.90 13.05
N SER A 16 -18.88 8.34 12.83
CA SER A 16 -19.85 8.09 13.90
C SER A 16 -19.62 6.67 14.42
N ASP A 17 -19.12 6.60 15.66
CA ASP A 17 -19.16 5.39 16.49
C ASP A 17 -20.63 5.01 16.76
N GLU A 18 -21.13 3.99 16.08
CA GLU A 18 -22.41 3.34 16.41
C GLU A 18 -22.21 1.86 16.73
N GLU A 19 -22.96 1.45 17.73
CA GLU A 19 -22.77 0.32 18.65
C GLU A 19 -22.84 -1.06 17.97
N GLU A 20 -22.11 -2.05 18.52
CA GLU A 20 -22.10 -3.42 18.02
C GLU A 20 -23.47 -4.11 18.21
N GLU A 21 -24.22 -4.25 17.12
CA GLU A 21 -25.49 -4.97 17.10
C GLU A 21 -25.33 -6.44 16.68
N ASN A 22 -25.96 -7.27 17.50
CA ASN A 22 -26.12 -8.73 17.44
C ASN A 22 -26.54 -9.28 16.06
N ILE A 23 -25.82 -10.30 15.58
CA ILE A 23 -26.15 -11.10 14.38
C ILE A 23 -27.52 -11.79 14.53
N THR A 24 -28.57 -11.12 14.07
CA THR A 24 -29.93 -11.67 14.01
C THR A 24 -30.12 -12.47 12.71
N SER A 25 -30.34 -13.77 12.84
CA SER A 25 -30.71 -14.69 11.75
C SER A 25 -32.07 -14.32 11.17
N VAL A 26 -32.14 -14.00 9.87
CA VAL A 26 -33.39 -13.68 9.17
C VAL A 26 -34.07 -14.98 8.69
N GLU A 27 -35.16 -15.38 9.34
CA GLU A 27 -36.09 -16.39 8.80
C GLU A 27 -37.06 -15.73 7.82
N PHE A 28 -37.05 -16.16 6.56
CA PHE A 28 -37.92 -15.64 5.51
C PHE A 28 -39.27 -16.37 5.52
N LEU A 29 -40.34 -15.69 5.95
CA LEU A 29 -41.73 -16.18 5.83
C LEU A 29 -42.34 -15.66 4.52
N PRO A 30 -42.90 -16.52 3.64
CA PRO A 30 -43.48 -16.07 2.38
C PRO A 30 -44.93 -15.62 2.61
N GLY A 31 -45.24 -14.32 2.46
CA GLY A 31 -46.65 -13.90 2.44
C GLY A 31 -47.01 -12.42 2.51
N GLU A 32 -46.15 -11.53 3.00
CA GLU A 32 -46.46 -10.08 3.02
C GLU A 32 -45.43 -9.31 2.20
N SER A 33 -45.80 -8.13 1.73
CA SER A 33 -44.89 -7.16 1.10
C SER A 33 -43.85 -6.71 2.12
N THR A 34 -42.89 -7.57 2.40
CA THR A 34 -41.78 -7.31 3.31
C THR A 34 -40.85 -6.36 2.59
N SER A 35 -40.75 -5.13 3.08
CA SER A 35 -39.63 -4.26 2.72
C SER A 35 -38.35 -5.03 3.03
N VAL A 36 -37.61 -5.41 1.98
CA VAL A 36 -36.36 -6.15 2.14
C VAL A 36 -35.36 -5.19 2.79
N VAL A 37 -35.06 -5.43 4.07
CA VAL A 37 -34.01 -4.71 4.79
C VAL A 37 -32.70 -5.48 4.62
N LEU A 38 -31.68 -4.81 4.10
CA LEU A 38 -30.35 -5.40 4.00
C LEU A 38 -29.70 -5.45 5.38
N PRO A 39 -28.94 -6.53 5.69
CA PRO A 39 -28.12 -6.55 6.89
C PRO A 39 -27.18 -5.34 6.97
N PRO A 40 -26.83 -4.90 8.18
CA PRO A 40 -25.90 -3.79 8.36
C PRO A 40 -24.55 -4.12 7.70
N HIS A 41 -23.93 -3.09 7.11
CA HIS A 41 -22.66 -3.23 6.42
C HIS A 41 -21.57 -3.71 7.38
N GLN A 42 -21.01 -4.89 7.11
CA GLN A 42 -19.92 -5.45 7.89
C GLN A 42 -18.58 -5.00 7.34
N ARG A 43 -17.73 -4.41 8.18
CA ARG A 43 -16.35 -4.07 7.78
C ARG A 43 -15.57 -5.36 7.56
N CYS A 44 -14.82 -5.45 6.46
CA CYS A 44 -13.98 -6.63 6.22
C CYS A 44 -12.75 -6.60 7.13
N ALA A 45 -12.33 -7.77 7.62
CA ALA A 45 -11.16 -7.87 8.50
C ALA A 45 -9.89 -7.25 7.90
N ALA A 46 -9.73 -7.36 6.58
CA ALA A 46 -8.62 -6.74 5.85
C ALA A 46 -8.61 -5.21 5.97
N HIS A 47 -9.78 -4.56 5.95
CA HIS A 47 -9.88 -3.11 6.12
C HIS A 47 -9.49 -2.71 7.55
N THR A 48 -9.98 -3.45 8.56
CA THR A 48 -9.60 -3.22 9.96
C THR A 48 -8.09 -3.36 10.17
N LEU A 49 -7.47 -4.42 9.62
CA LEU A 49 -6.02 -4.62 9.70
C LEU A 49 -5.23 -3.51 9.00
N ASN A 50 -5.70 -3.04 7.84
CA ASN A 50 -5.09 -1.92 7.15
C ASN A 50 -5.13 -0.63 7.98
N LEU A 51 -6.26 -0.36 8.66
CA LEU A 51 -6.39 0.79 9.56
C LEU A 51 -5.39 0.71 10.72
N VAL A 52 -5.31 -0.46 11.39
CA VAL A 52 -4.36 -0.69 12.49
C VAL A 52 -2.93 -0.48 12.03
N ALA A 53 -2.53 -1.12 10.92
CA ALA A 53 -1.17 -1.00 10.38
C ALA A 53 -0.83 0.45 9.97
N SER A 54 -1.77 1.16 9.36
CA SER A 54 -1.57 2.56 8.97
C SER A 54 -1.37 3.45 10.19
N LYS A 55 -2.23 3.32 11.21
CA LYS A 55 -2.14 4.10 12.45
C LYS A 55 -0.86 3.81 13.23
N ASP A 56 -0.45 2.54 13.31
CA ASP A 56 0.80 2.15 13.94
C ASP A 56 2.02 2.73 13.19
N SER A 57 2.00 2.68 11.86
CA SER A 57 3.07 3.28 11.04
C SER A 57 3.15 4.81 11.19
N GLU A 58 2.02 5.51 11.29
CA GLU A 58 1.94 6.95 11.55
C GLU A 58 2.54 7.31 12.92
N ALA A 59 2.26 6.48 13.94
CA ALA A 59 2.81 6.65 15.28
C ALA A 59 4.33 6.39 15.30
N ALA A 60 4.81 5.33 14.63
CA ALA A 60 6.24 5.03 14.51
C ALA A 60 7.01 6.16 13.81
N LEU A 61 6.40 6.79 12.80
CA LEU A 61 6.97 7.94 12.11
C LEU A 61 7.05 9.19 12.99
N GLN A 62 6.52 9.22 14.22
CA GLN A 62 6.76 10.34 15.14
C GLN A 62 8.20 10.40 15.64
N ASP A 63 8.90 9.27 15.70
CA ASP A 63 10.33 9.24 15.98
C ASP A 63 11.13 9.79 14.78
N GLY A 64 11.93 10.83 15.03
CA GLY A 64 12.69 11.53 13.98
C GLY A 64 13.77 10.64 13.34
N ALA A 65 14.42 9.79 14.13
CA ALA A 65 15.45 8.88 13.64
C ALA A 65 14.84 7.81 12.72
N PHE A 66 13.79 7.13 13.18
CA PHE A 66 13.05 6.17 12.37
C PHE A 66 12.47 6.80 11.10
N ARG A 67 11.84 7.98 11.20
CA ARG A 67 11.30 8.70 10.04
C ARG A 67 12.36 8.94 8.96
N THR A 68 13.54 9.39 9.37
CA THR A 68 14.63 9.70 8.44
C THR A 68 15.14 8.44 7.76
N ALA A 69 15.40 7.38 8.53
CA ALA A 69 15.84 6.09 8.01
C ALA A 69 14.79 5.47 7.07
N SER A 70 13.52 5.47 7.48
CA SER A 70 12.38 4.96 6.72
C SER A 70 12.25 5.68 5.38
N ARG A 71 12.26 7.02 5.35
CA ARG A 71 12.17 7.79 4.10
C ARG A 71 13.31 7.48 3.14
N SER A 72 14.55 7.38 3.63
CA SER A 72 15.70 7.02 2.78
C SER A 72 15.58 5.60 2.23
N LEU A 73 15.17 4.64 3.06
CA LEU A 73 14.97 3.25 2.65
C LEU A 73 13.88 3.15 1.57
N PHE A 74 12.70 3.72 1.82
CA PHE A 74 11.59 3.67 0.88
C PHE A 74 11.86 4.46 -0.40
N ALA A 75 12.64 5.54 -0.37
CA ALA A 75 13.05 6.24 -1.59
C ALA A 75 13.89 5.32 -2.51
N LYS A 76 14.88 4.63 -1.93
CA LYS A 76 15.71 3.66 -2.67
C LYS A 76 14.88 2.48 -3.16
N ALA A 77 14.06 1.89 -2.31
CA ALA A 77 13.18 0.79 -2.68
C ALA A 77 12.21 1.17 -3.81
N GLN A 78 11.61 2.37 -3.73
CA GLN A 78 10.73 2.89 -4.76
C GLN A 78 11.47 3.10 -6.09
N ALA A 79 12.70 3.59 -6.06
CA ALA A 79 13.53 3.69 -7.25
C ALA A 79 13.75 2.32 -7.91
N VAL A 80 14.01 1.28 -7.11
CA VAL A 80 14.17 -0.09 -7.60
C VAL A 80 12.88 -0.61 -8.24
N TRP A 81 11.76 -0.53 -7.52
CA TRP A 81 10.45 -0.99 -8.00
C TRP A 81 10.01 -0.25 -9.28
N ASN A 82 10.22 1.07 -9.32
CA ASN A 82 9.94 1.88 -10.51
C ASN A 82 10.80 1.46 -11.70
N LYS A 83 12.06 1.12 -11.48
CA LYS A 83 12.97 0.72 -12.55
C LYS A 83 12.63 -0.66 -13.09
N GLN A 84 12.36 -1.63 -12.21
CA GLN A 84 11.90 -2.97 -12.59
C GLN A 84 10.59 -2.92 -13.38
N SER A 85 9.62 -2.09 -12.97
CA SER A 85 8.32 -2.01 -13.64
C SER A 85 8.37 -1.35 -15.02
N ARG A 86 9.34 -0.45 -15.27
CA ARG A 86 9.40 0.35 -16.50
C ARG A 86 10.37 -0.20 -17.54
N VAL A 87 11.42 -0.91 -17.12
CA VAL A 87 12.52 -1.30 -17.99
C VAL A 87 12.73 -2.82 -17.90
N VAL A 88 12.45 -3.53 -19.00
CA VAL A 88 12.57 -5.00 -19.07
C VAL A 88 14.01 -5.46 -18.81
N SER A 89 15.01 -4.80 -19.42
CA SER A 89 16.42 -5.12 -19.18
C SER A 89 16.84 -4.90 -17.72
N ALA A 90 16.24 -3.92 -17.04
CA ALA A 90 16.47 -3.70 -15.62
C ALA A 90 15.82 -4.78 -14.78
N ALA A 91 14.61 -5.22 -15.13
CA ALA A 91 13.96 -6.34 -14.47
C ALA A 91 14.76 -7.63 -14.58
N GLU A 92 15.31 -7.91 -15.76
CA GLU A 92 16.20 -9.06 -15.99
C GLU A 92 17.49 -8.95 -15.17
N SER A 93 18.16 -7.77 -15.19
CA SER A 93 19.38 -7.55 -14.41
C SER A 93 19.13 -7.68 -12.90
N ILE A 94 17.98 -7.18 -12.43
CA ILE A 94 17.55 -7.32 -11.03
C ILE A 94 17.31 -8.79 -10.68
N GLN A 95 16.64 -9.53 -11.55
CA GLN A 95 16.37 -10.95 -11.36
C GLN A 95 17.67 -11.77 -11.37
N GLU A 96 18.65 -11.41 -12.19
CA GLU A 96 19.97 -12.04 -12.20
C GLU A 96 20.74 -11.73 -10.90
N ALA A 97 20.71 -10.48 -10.43
CA ALA A 97 21.41 -10.06 -9.22
C ALA A 97 20.82 -10.68 -7.93
N THR A 98 19.49 -10.77 -7.86
CA THR A 98 18.76 -11.21 -6.65
C THR A 98 18.23 -12.64 -6.72
N GLY A 99 18.31 -13.28 -7.89
CA GLY A 99 17.76 -14.62 -8.14
C GLY A 99 16.23 -14.68 -8.26
N ARG A 100 15.52 -13.55 -8.11
CA ARG A 100 14.04 -13.48 -8.20
C ARG A 100 13.56 -12.11 -8.66
N GLN A 101 12.35 -12.03 -9.19
CA GLN A 101 11.73 -10.73 -9.43
C GLN A 101 11.21 -10.14 -8.11
N MET A 102 11.39 -8.83 -7.92
CA MET A 102 10.84 -8.18 -6.73
C MET A 102 9.33 -8.04 -6.82
N ILE A 103 8.68 -8.14 -5.66
CA ILE A 103 7.27 -7.80 -5.51
C ILE A 103 7.14 -6.28 -5.57
N ILE A 104 6.31 -5.79 -6.48
CA ILE A 104 6.01 -4.36 -6.59
C ILE A 104 4.83 -4.05 -5.66
N PRO A 105 4.95 -3.10 -4.74
CA PRO A 105 3.86 -2.75 -3.84
C PRO A 105 2.66 -2.19 -4.61
N ASN A 106 1.45 -2.57 -4.18
CA ASN A 106 0.19 -2.13 -4.76
C ASN A 106 -0.69 -1.49 -3.69
N GLN A 107 -0.99 -0.21 -3.86
CA GLN A 107 -1.76 0.57 -2.89
C GLN A 107 -3.17 0.03 -2.63
N THR A 108 -3.78 -0.69 -3.58
CA THR A 108 -5.12 -1.28 -3.41
C THR A 108 -5.12 -2.61 -2.65
N ARG A 109 -3.94 -3.17 -2.34
CA ARG A 109 -3.78 -4.43 -1.63
C ARG A 109 -3.01 -4.22 -0.33
N TRP A 110 -3.72 -4.28 0.80
CA TRP A 110 -3.22 -3.88 2.12
C TRP A 110 -1.90 -4.54 2.57
N ASN A 111 -1.66 -5.79 2.20
CA ASN A 111 -0.46 -6.54 2.61
C ASN A 111 0.72 -6.40 1.63
N SER A 112 0.52 -5.79 0.46
CA SER A 112 1.51 -5.82 -0.62
C SER A 112 2.79 -5.04 -0.30
N THR A 113 2.67 -3.93 0.43
CA THR A 113 3.83 -3.14 0.88
C THR A 113 4.70 -3.96 1.83
N TYR A 114 4.08 -4.70 2.74
CA TYR A 114 4.79 -5.59 3.66
C TYR A 114 5.50 -6.71 2.89
N ASP A 115 4.80 -7.39 1.98
CA ASP A 115 5.38 -8.46 1.15
C ASP A 115 6.59 -7.95 0.33
N ALA A 116 6.50 -6.72 -0.21
CA ALA A 116 7.57 -6.08 -0.97
C ALA A 116 8.80 -5.76 -0.09
N VAL A 117 8.59 -5.26 1.12
CA VAL A 117 9.68 -4.97 2.07
C VAL A 117 10.31 -6.26 2.59
N GLN A 118 9.51 -7.28 2.91
CA GLN A 118 10.02 -8.59 3.30
C GLN A 118 10.87 -9.21 2.19
N CYS A 119 10.45 -9.03 0.92
CA CYS A 119 11.23 -9.47 -0.23
C CYS A 119 12.63 -8.80 -0.29
N LEU A 120 12.74 -7.54 0.12
CA LEU A 120 14.03 -6.84 0.23
C LEU A 120 14.85 -7.30 1.45
N GLN A 121 14.19 -7.58 2.56
CA GLN A 121 14.84 -8.01 3.81
C GLN A 121 15.49 -9.39 3.69
N ASP A 122 14.87 -10.30 2.92
CA ASP A 122 15.39 -11.65 2.68
C ASP A 122 16.67 -11.68 1.82
N LEU A 123 17.05 -10.57 1.18
CA LEU A 123 18.22 -10.51 0.31
C LEU A 123 19.51 -10.60 1.13
N THR A 124 20.48 -11.38 0.64
CA THR A 124 21.80 -11.44 1.26
C THR A 124 22.61 -10.17 0.95
N ALA A 125 23.63 -9.89 1.76
CA ALA A 125 24.52 -8.74 1.53
C ALA A 125 25.15 -8.76 0.11
N GLU A 126 25.50 -9.94 -0.41
CA GLU A 126 26.03 -10.11 -1.77
C GLU A 126 25.01 -9.80 -2.86
N GLN A 127 23.72 -10.11 -2.63
CA GLN A 127 22.66 -9.79 -3.58
C GLN A 127 22.37 -8.29 -3.58
N LEU A 128 22.44 -7.63 -2.41
CA LEU A 128 22.26 -6.20 -2.29
C LEU A 128 23.38 -5.41 -2.98
N THR A 129 24.64 -5.86 -2.90
CA THR A 129 25.74 -5.22 -3.63
C THR A 129 25.59 -5.37 -5.14
N LYS A 130 25.30 -6.59 -5.63
CA LYS A 130 25.04 -6.82 -7.05
C LYS A 130 23.86 -6.00 -7.58
N LEU A 131 22.79 -5.90 -6.80
CA LEU A 131 21.64 -5.06 -7.11
C LEU A 131 22.05 -3.60 -7.22
N ALA A 132 22.82 -3.07 -6.26
CA ALA A 132 23.29 -1.69 -6.30
C ALA A 132 24.14 -1.41 -7.56
N ASP A 133 25.03 -2.33 -7.92
CA ASP A 133 25.86 -2.24 -9.13
C ASP A 133 25.01 -2.29 -10.41
N ALA A 134 24.01 -3.17 -10.46
CA ALA A 134 23.07 -3.29 -11.58
C ALA A 134 22.22 -2.02 -11.74
N LEU A 135 21.87 -1.34 -10.65
CA LEU A 135 21.13 -0.07 -10.69
C LEU A 135 22.02 1.10 -11.13
N ALA A 136 23.29 1.12 -10.71
CA ALA A 136 24.27 2.16 -11.06
C ALA A 136 24.61 2.14 -12.56
N SER A 137 24.80 0.95 -13.13
CA SER A 137 25.11 0.78 -14.57
C SER A 137 23.98 1.24 -15.49
N GLN A 138 22.74 1.21 -15.01
CA GLN A 138 21.56 1.60 -15.80
C GLN A 138 21.08 3.04 -15.51
N GLY A 139 21.87 3.87 -14.81
CA GLY A 139 21.56 5.27 -14.49
C GLY A 139 20.40 5.43 -13.50
N LEU A 140 20.71 5.74 -12.24
CA LEU A 140 19.71 6.23 -11.28
C LEU A 140 19.81 7.76 -11.23
N PRO A 141 18.71 8.53 -11.32
CA PRO A 141 18.78 9.96 -11.07
C PRO A 141 19.25 10.18 -9.62
N PRO A 142 20.19 11.11 -9.39
CA PRO A 142 20.70 11.37 -8.05
C PRO A 142 19.58 11.87 -7.14
N GLU A 143 19.57 11.35 -5.92
CA GLU A 143 18.63 11.65 -4.84
C GLU A 143 18.60 13.17 -4.61
N THR A 144 17.55 13.86 -5.05
CA THR A 144 17.35 15.26 -4.66
C THR A 144 16.79 15.28 -3.25
N SER A 145 17.67 15.53 -2.28
CA SER A 145 17.30 15.99 -0.95
C SER A 145 16.52 17.30 -1.07
N SER A 146 15.19 17.25 -0.97
CA SER A 146 14.41 18.43 -0.63
C SER A 146 14.36 18.54 0.88
N SER A 147 14.99 19.60 1.37
CA SER A 147 14.90 20.18 2.72
C SER A 147 13.49 20.59 3.09
#